data_AF-A0A838KCG0-F1
#
_entry.id   AF-A0A838KCG0-F1
#
_cell.length_a   1.000
_cell.length_b   1.000
_cell.length_c   1.000
_cell.angle_alpha   90.00
_cell.angle_beta   90.00
_cell.angle_gamma   90.00
#
_symmetry.space_group_name_H-M   'P 1'
#
loop_
_entity.id
_entity.type
_entity.pdbx_description
1 polymer ?
#
loop_
_entity_poly.entity_id
_entity_poly.type
_entity_poly.pdbx_seq_one_letter_code
_entity_poly.pdbx_strand_id
1 'polypeptide(L)'
;MTLDQQNRGRWDTAAIARGMALLNDSLHRSHGQADAYQMQAAIAAEHARAASYDDTDWAEILRLYDLLVSIAPSSAAGLGRVVAATEATDPATGPAMLDELPPSPRWHAVRAELLAREGRYAEAARDERELEVPEDSGPIIHGRTGRRR
;
A
#
# COMPACT_ATOMS: atom_id res chain seq x y z
N MET A 1 -2.66 -14.77 5.15
CA MET A 1 -2.95 -15.00 3.72
C MET A 1 -2.54 -13.75 2.98
N THR A 2 -1.51 -13.85 2.16
CA THR A 2 -0.97 -12.75 1.34
C THR A 2 -1.88 -12.46 0.15
N LEU A 3 -1.64 -11.37 -0.58
CA LEU A 3 -2.52 -10.94 -1.70
C LEU A 3 -2.52 -11.92 -2.88
N ASP A 4 -1.39 -12.58 -3.14
CA ASP A 4 -1.17 -13.60 -4.17
C ASP A 4 -1.90 -14.91 -3.86
N GLN A 5 -2.10 -15.21 -2.57
CA GLN A 5 -2.80 -16.42 -2.12
C GLN A 5 -4.32 -16.28 -2.06
N GLN A 6 -4.86 -15.08 -2.33
CA GLN A 6 -6.30 -14.87 -2.27
C GLN A 6 -7.00 -15.38 -3.53
N ASN A 7 -8.04 -16.18 -3.35
CA ASN A 7 -8.94 -16.52 -4.46
C ASN A 7 -9.88 -15.33 -4.75
N ARG A 8 -9.49 -14.50 -5.72
CA ARG A 8 -10.26 -13.32 -6.16
C ARG A 8 -11.61 -13.67 -6.81
N GLY A 9 -11.79 -14.91 -7.27
CA GLY A 9 -13.09 -15.40 -7.73
C GLY A 9 -14.18 -15.46 -6.65
N ARG A 10 -13.80 -15.31 -5.37
CA ARG A 10 -14.75 -15.21 -4.25
C ARG A 10 -15.10 -13.78 -3.85
N TRP A 11 -14.51 -12.78 -4.50
CA TRP A 11 -14.79 -11.39 -4.19
C TRP A 11 -16.17 -10.98 -4.70
N ASP A 12 -16.82 -10.07 -3.97
CA ASP A 12 -18.14 -9.55 -4.35
C ASP A 12 -17.99 -8.58 -5.53
N THR A 13 -18.22 -9.10 -6.74
CA THR A 13 -18.11 -8.35 -7.99
C THR A 13 -19.09 -7.18 -8.06
N ALA A 14 -20.26 -7.29 -7.41
CA ALA A 14 -21.24 -6.21 -7.36
C ALA A 14 -20.78 -5.08 -6.41
N ALA A 15 -20.15 -5.41 -5.29
CA ALA A 15 -19.52 -4.43 -4.42
C ALA A 15 -18.34 -3.73 -5.11
N ILE A 16 -17.49 -4.48 -5.81
CA ILE A 16 -16.37 -3.94 -6.59
C ILE A 16 -16.87 -2.94 -7.65
N ALA A 17 -17.85 -3.34 -8.46
CA ALA A 17 -18.41 -2.47 -9.50
C ALA A 17 -19.02 -1.18 -8.93
N ARG A 18 -19.72 -1.26 -7.78
CA ARG A 18 -20.23 -0.07 -7.08
C ARG A 18 -19.11 0.83 -6.57
N GLY A 19 -18.05 0.25 -5.99
CA GLY A 19 -16.88 0.99 -5.52
C GLY A 19 -16.18 1.75 -6.65
N MET A 20 -15.98 1.09 -7.80
CA MET A 20 -15.42 1.72 -9.00
C MET A 20 -16.28 2.88 -9.52
N ALA A 21 -17.60 2.71 -9.55
CA ALA A 21 -18.51 3.77 -9.96
C ALA A 21 -18.41 5.00 -9.03
N LEU A 22 -18.38 4.79 -7.72
CA LEU A 22 -18.21 5.85 -6.72
C LEU A 22 -16.86 6.56 -6.83
N LEU A 23 -15.79 5.80 -7.07
CA LEU A 23 -14.45 6.35 -7.30
C LEU A 23 -14.43 7.25 -8.54
N ASN A 24 -14.93 6.74 -9.67
CA ASN A 24 -14.95 7.50 -10.94
C ASN A 24 -15.75 8.80 -10.81
N ASP A 25 -16.92 8.73 -10.19
CA ASP A 25 -17.77 9.88 -9.91
C ASP A 25 -17.11 10.89 -8.96
N SER A 26 -16.40 10.40 -7.93
CA SER A 26 -15.58 11.22 -7.03
C SER A 26 -14.44 11.93 -7.76
N LEU A 27 -13.68 11.21 -8.58
CA LEU A 27 -12.59 11.75 -9.38
C LEU A 27 -13.09 12.79 -10.39
N HIS A 28 -14.24 12.56 -11.02
CA HIS A 28 -14.83 13.52 -11.95
C HIS A 28 -15.13 14.87 -11.27
N ARG A 29 -15.59 14.84 -10.02
CA ARG A 29 -15.84 16.04 -9.21
C ARG A 29 -14.58 16.71 -8.65
N SER A 30 -13.43 16.06 -8.70
CA SER A 30 -12.18 16.62 -8.18
C SER A 30 -11.58 17.71 -9.07
N HIS A 31 -12.10 17.91 -10.29
CA HIS A 31 -11.57 18.86 -11.26
C HIS A 31 -10.05 18.69 -11.52
N GLY A 32 -9.55 17.45 -11.44
CA GLY A 32 -8.13 17.13 -11.64
C GLY A 32 -7.26 17.27 -10.40
N GLN A 33 -7.83 17.61 -9.24
CA GLN A 33 -7.12 17.73 -7.96
C GLN A 33 -7.57 16.63 -7.01
N ALA A 34 -7.09 15.42 -7.26
CA ALA A 34 -7.48 14.29 -6.42
C ALA A 34 -6.72 14.27 -5.08
N ASP A 35 -7.43 13.96 -4.01
CA ASP A 35 -6.91 13.90 -2.65
C ASP A 35 -6.32 12.52 -2.29
N ALA A 36 -5.75 12.42 -1.08
CA ALA A 36 -5.14 11.19 -0.59
C ALA A 36 -6.11 10.01 -0.51
N TYR A 37 -7.38 10.24 -0.18
CA TYR A 37 -8.39 9.18 -0.11
C TYR A 37 -8.76 8.67 -1.49
N GLN A 38 -8.86 9.58 -2.47
CA GLN A 38 -9.09 9.22 -3.87
C GLN A 38 -7.92 8.41 -4.44
N MET A 39 -6.67 8.76 -4.10
CA MET A 39 -5.49 7.96 -4.47
C MET A 39 -5.51 6.56 -3.86
N GLN A 40 -5.79 6.46 -2.55
CA GLN A 40 -5.89 5.17 -1.87
C GLN A 40 -7.01 4.30 -2.47
N ALA A 41 -8.15 4.91 -2.80
CA ALA A 41 -9.26 4.24 -3.46
C ALA A 41 -8.90 3.79 -4.88
N ALA A 42 -8.15 4.59 -5.64
CA ALA A 42 -7.64 4.20 -6.94
C ALA A 42 -6.69 3.00 -6.85
N ILE A 43 -5.72 3.02 -5.92
CA ILE A 43 -4.82 1.88 -5.67
C ILE A 43 -5.62 0.61 -5.33
N ALA A 44 -6.62 0.72 -4.46
CA ALA A 44 -7.49 -0.39 -4.11
C ALA A 44 -8.31 -0.89 -5.31
N ALA A 45 -8.76 0.01 -6.18
CA ALA A 45 -9.49 -0.34 -7.40
C ALA A 45 -8.61 -1.14 -8.38
N GLU A 46 -7.31 -0.81 -8.49
CA GLU A 46 -6.37 -1.56 -9.35
C GLU A 46 -6.18 -2.99 -8.88
N HIS A 47 -6.09 -3.22 -7.57
CA HIS A 47 -6.13 -4.57 -7.03
C HIS A 47 -7.47 -5.25 -7.27
N ALA A 48 -8.59 -4.53 -7.10
CA ALA A 48 -9.94 -5.09 -7.21
C ALA A 48 -10.32 -5.51 -8.63
N ARG A 49 -9.82 -4.81 -9.67
CA ARG A 49 -10.12 -5.13 -11.09
C ARG A 49 -9.37 -6.34 -11.62
N ALA A 50 -8.21 -6.64 -11.05
CA ALA A 50 -7.33 -7.67 -11.58
C ALA A 50 -7.83 -9.07 -11.18
N ALA A 51 -7.97 -9.95 -12.18
CA ALA A 51 -8.49 -11.31 -12.01
C ALA A 51 -7.58 -12.20 -11.15
N SER A 52 -6.28 -11.92 -11.18
CA SER A 52 -5.26 -12.58 -10.37
C SER A 52 -4.23 -11.56 -9.86
N TYR A 53 -3.31 -12.02 -9.02
CA TYR A 53 -2.18 -11.21 -8.59
C TYR A 53 -1.28 -10.82 -9.76
N ASP A 54 -0.96 -11.78 -10.63
CA ASP A 54 -0.10 -11.57 -11.80
C ASP A 54 -0.74 -10.64 -12.84
N ASP A 55 -2.09 -10.58 -12.89
CA ASP A 55 -2.83 -9.64 -13.74
C ASP A 55 -2.94 -8.22 -13.13
N THR A 56 -2.35 -7.99 -11.95
CA THR A 56 -2.39 -6.67 -11.30
C THR A 56 -1.50 -5.69 -12.06
N ASP A 57 -2.05 -4.52 -12.36
CA ASP A 57 -1.34 -3.46 -13.06
C ASP A 57 -0.40 -2.70 -12.10
N TRP A 58 0.74 -3.33 -11.80
CA TRP A 58 1.72 -2.80 -10.86
C TRP A 58 2.34 -1.48 -11.31
N ALA A 59 2.43 -1.24 -12.62
CA ALA A 59 2.92 0.00 -13.18
C ALA A 59 1.99 1.18 -12.85
N GLU A 60 0.67 1.00 -12.98
CA GLU A 60 -0.28 2.06 -12.59
C GLU A 60 -0.37 2.21 -11.06
N ILE A 61 -0.31 1.12 -10.30
CA ILE A 61 -0.23 1.19 -8.83
C ILE A 61 1.00 1.99 -8.38
N LEU A 62 2.16 1.77 -9.00
CA LEU A 62 3.37 2.53 -8.71
C LEU A 62 3.17 4.03 -8.99
N ARG A 63 2.57 4.39 -10.15
CA ARG A 63 2.23 5.77 -10.48
C ARG A 63 1.29 6.42 -9.45
N LEU A 64 0.30 5.68 -8.98
CA LEU A 64 -0.64 6.16 -7.96
C LEU A 64 0.06 6.36 -6.61
N TYR A 65 1.00 5.47 -6.24
CA TYR A 65 1.82 5.65 -5.04
C TYR A 65 2.80 6.82 -5.17
N ASP A 66 3.41 7.05 -6.33
CA ASP A 66 4.23 8.24 -6.59
C ASP A 66 3.43 9.51 -6.32
N LEU A 67 2.20 9.58 -6.84
CA LEU A 67 1.31 10.71 -6.61
C LEU A 67 0.91 10.82 -5.13
N LEU A 68 0.52 9.72 -4.50
CA LEU A 68 0.13 9.69 -3.09
C LEU A 68 1.26 10.19 -2.17
N VAL A 69 2.49 9.71 -2.38
CA VAL A 69 3.66 10.15 -1.60
C VAL A 69 3.93 11.64 -1.81
N SER A 70 3.70 12.17 -3.01
CA SER A 70 3.89 13.60 -3.31
C SER A 70 2.87 14.51 -2.60
N ILE A 71 1.62 14.07 -2.42
CA ILE A 71 0.53 14.90 -1.86
C ILE A 71 0.28 14.65 -0.38
N ALA A 72 0.55 13.44 0.12
CA ALA A 72 0.30 13.02 1.50
C ALA A 72 1.37 12.00 1.95
N PRO A 73 2.62 12.43 2.15
CA PRO A 73 3.71 11.54 2.53
C PRO A 73 3.44 10.87 3.87
N SER A 74 3.66 9.57 3.93
CA SER A 74 3.56 8.78 5.16
C SER A 74 4.43 7.53 5.05
N SER A 75 4.83 6.94 6.19
CA SER A 75 5.56 5.67 6.22
C SER A 75 4.80 4.56 5.47
N ALA A 76 3.48 4.49 5.65
CA ALA A 76 2.64 3.52 4.94
C ALA A 76 2.62 3.73 3.43
N ALA A 77 2.53 4.97 2.95
CA ALA A 77 2.58 5.27 1.52
C ALA A 77 3.96 4.96 0.92
N GLY A 78 5.04 5.29 1.64
CA GLY A 78 6.42 4.96 1.23
C GLY A 78 6.64 3.45 1.11
N LEU A 79 6.21 2.67 2.11
CA LEU A 79 6.32 1.21 2.07
C LEU A 79 5.49 0.60 0.93
N GLY A 80 4.26 1.08 0.72
CA GLY A 80 3.43 0.64 -0.40
C GLY A 80 4.06 0.91 -1.76
N ARG A 81 4.73 2.08 -1.90
CA ARG A 81 5.49 2.44 -3.10
C ARG A 81 6.68 1.49 -3.33
N VAL A 82 7.41 1.10 -2.30
CA VAL A 82 8.52 0.13 -2.41
C VAL A 82 8.01 -1.20 -2.95
N VAL A 83 6.90 -1.71 -2.40
CA VAL A 83 6.27 -2.95 -2.89
C VAL A 83 5.85 -2.78 -4.34
N ALA A 84 5.14 -1.71 -4.69
CA ALA A 84 4.70 -1.48 -6.06
C ALA A 84 5.85 -1.39 -7.06
N ALA A 85 6.96 -0.76 -6.70
CA ALA A 85 8.15 -0.68 -7.54
C ALA A 85 8.80 -2.07 -7.74
N THR A 86 8.94 -2.82 -6.65
CA THR A 86 9.48 -4.19 -6.65
C THR A 86 8.69 -5.09 -7.62
N GLU A 87 7.36 -5.01 -7.60
CA GLU A 87 6.49 -5.80 -8.48
C GLU A 87 6.49 -5.27 -9.94
N ALA A 88 6.61 -3.96 -10.15
CA ALA A 88 6.56 -3.35 -11.47
C ALA A 88 7.85 -3.49 -12.29
N THR A 89 9.01 -3.62 -11.63
CA THR A 89 10.32 -3.66 -12.30
C THR A 89 11.06 -4.96 -12.05
N ASP A 90 11.76 -5.06 -10.92
CA ASP A 90 12.63 -6.18 -10.54
C ASP A 90 12.66 -6.30 -9.01
N PRO A 91 12.44 -7.50 -8.45
CA PRO A 91 12.62 -7.79 -7.02
C PRO A 91 13.88 -7.20 -6.39
N ALA A 92 14.99 -7.14 -7.13
CA ALA A 92 16.27 -6.62 -6.63
C ALA A 92 16.25 -5.11 -6.30
N THR A 93 15.26 -4.35 -6.78
CA THR A 93 15.16 -2.90 -6.52
C THR A 93 14.53 -2.57 -5.16
N GLY A 94 13.71 -3.47 -4.62
CA GLY A 94 12.99 -3.27 -3.36
C GLY A 94 13.89 -2.99 -2.16
N PRO A 95 14.93 -3.79 -1.90
CA PRO A 95 15.81 -3.58 -0.74
C PRO A 95 16.46 -2.20 -0.69
N ALA A 96 16.98 -1.72 -1.82
CA ALA A 96 17.64 -0.41 -1.89
C ALA A 96 16.68 0.74 -1.58
N MET A 97 15.43 0.67 -2.09
CA MET A 97 14.41 1.67 -1.79
C MET A 97 13.91 1.57 -0.35
N LEU A 98 13.86 0.36 0.21
CA LEU A 98 13.43 0.11 1.58
C LEU A 98 14.42 0.69 2.60
N ASP A 99 15.72 0.63 2.30
CA ASP A 99 16.79 1.19 3.14
C ASP A 99 16.72 2.72 3.29
N GLU A 100 16.01 3.42 2.40
CA GLU A 100 15.76 4.86 2.50
C GLU A 100 14.65 5.21 3.52
N LEU A 101 13.88 4.22 3.99
CA LEU A 101 12.77 4.41 4.92
C LEU A 101 13.18 4.07 6.36
N PRO A 102 12.64 4.78 7.37
CA PRO A 102 12.90 4.45 8.76
C PRO A 102 12.30 3.07 9.11
N PRO A 103 13.02 2.24 9.89
CA PRO A 103 12.50 0.96 10.38
C PRO A 103 11.21 1.15 11.20
N SER A 104 10.30 0.21 11.03
CA SER A 104 9.02 0.07 11.73
C SER A 104 8.58 -1.39 11.61
N PRO A 105 7.58 -1.86 12.38
CA PRO A 105 7.09 -3.22 12.20
C PRO A 105 6.66 -3.52 10.77
N ARG A 106 5.95 -2.61 10.10
CA ARG A 106 5.59 -2.80 8.67
C ARG A 106 6.80 -2.80 7.74
N TRP A 107 7.84 -2.05 8.06
CA TRP A 107 9.11 -2.09 7.32
C TRP A 107 9.77 -3.47 7.44
N HIS A 108 9.82 -4.04 8.64
CA HIS A 108 10.37 -5.39 8.86
C HIS A 108 9.55 -6.46 8.13
N ALA A 109 8.22 -6.31 8.07
CA ALA A 109 7.37 -7.22 7.31
C ALA A 109 7.69 -7.20 5.81
N VAL A 110 7.85 -6.00 5.23
CA VAL A 110 8.22 -5.86 3.82
C VAL A 110 9.62 -6.42 3.58
N ARG A 111 10.59 -6.13 4.46
CA ARG A 111 11.96 -6.65 4.32
C ARG A 111 12.01 -8.16 4.40
N ALA A 112 11.28 -8.76 5.33
CA ALA A 112 11.20 -10.21 5.47
C ALA A 112 10.69 -10.88 4.20
N GLU A 113 9.61 -10.34 3.61
CA GLU A 113 9.05 -10.84 2.36
C GLU A 113 10.05 -10.74 1.19
N LEU A 114 10.72 -9.59 1.03
CA LEU A 114 11.73 -9.41 -0.03
C LEU A 114 12.90 -10.39 0.13
N LEU A 115 13.41 -10.56 1.35
CA LEU A 115 14.48 -11.50 1.67
C LEU A 115 14.07 -12.95 1.41
N ALA A 116 12.83 -13.32 1.74
CA ALA A 116 12.31 -14.66 1.51
C ALA A 116 12.25 -14.99 0.00
N ARG A 117 11.87 -14.02 -0.84
CA ARG A 117 11.87 -14.16 -2.31
C ARG A 117 13.26 -14.36 -2.90
N GLU A 118 14.29 -13.77 -2.28
CA GLU A 118 15.71 -14.00 -2.62
C GLU A 118 16.26 -15.33 -2.05
N GLY A 119 15.47 -16.10 -1.30
CA GLY A 119 15.90 -17.33 -0.63
C GLY A 119 16.71 -17.10 0.66
N ARG A 120 16.74 -15.87 1.19
CA ARG A 120 17.47 -15.48 2.40
C ARG A 120 16.63 -15.69 3.67
N TYR A 121 16.12 -16.92 3.83
CA TYR A 121 15.12 -17.25 4.85
C TYR A 121 15.57 -17.01 6.31
N ALA A 122 16.86 -17.17 6.62
CA ALA A 122 17.37 -16.93 7.97
C ALA A 122 17.32 -15.45 8.38
N GLU A 123 17.51 -14.55 7.42
CA GLU A 123 17.41 -13.11 7.62
C GLU A 123 15.94 -12.67 7.65
N ALA A 124 15.12 -13.22 6.76
CA ALA A 124 13.67 -13.00 6.77
C ALA A 124 13.04 -13.36 8.13
N ALA A 125 13.37 -14.55 8.67
CA ALA A 125 12.90 -14.99 9.98
C ALA A 125 13.42 -14.13 11.14
N ARG A 126 14.50 -13.34 10.95
CA ARG A 126 14.95 -12.37 11.94
C ARG A 126 14.05 -11.14 11.92
N ASP A 127 13.76 -10.60 10.76
CA ASP A 127 12.84 -9.47 10.63
C ASP A 127 11.42 -9.81 11.09
N GLU A 128 10.93 -11.03 10.84
CA GLU A 128 9.61 -11.47 11.33
C GLU A 128 9.49 -11.43 12.86
N ARG A 129 10.58 -11.69 13.59
CA ARG A 129 10.59 -11.61 15.07
C ARG A 129 10.43 -10.18 15.58
N GLU A 130 10.83 -9.18 14.80
CA GLU A 130 10.65 -7.77 15.15
C GLU A 130 9.18 -7.32 15.00
N LEU A 131 8.33 -8.10 14.33
CA LEU A 131 6.88 -7.85 14.20
C LEU A 131 6.11 -8.13 15.49
N GLU A 132 6.64 -9.00 16.35
CA GLU A 132 5.98 -9.43 17.59
C GLU A 132 6.14 -8.39 18.73
N VAL A 133 6.88 -7.31 18.48
CA VAL A 133 7.05 -6.19 19.43
C VAL A 133 5.86 -5.23 19.29
N PRO A 134 5.06 -5.00 20.34
CA PRO A 134 3.90 -4.10 20.27
C PRO A 134 4.30 -2.69 19.83
N GLU A 135 3.65 -2.14 18.79
CA GLU A 135 3.76 -0.72 18.45
C GLU A 135 3.29 0.12 19.64
N ASP A 136 4.21 0.84 20.27
CA ASP A 136 3.85 1.92 21.19
C ASP A 136 3.06 2.96 20.39
N SER A 137 1.74 2.94 20.60
CA SER A 137 0.80 3.80 19.90
C SER A 137 1.00 5.23 20.40
N GLY A 138 1.87 5.97 19.72
CA GLY A 138 2.06 7.40 19.95
C GLY A 138 0.73 8.16 19.96
N PRO A 139 0.61 9.22 20.77
CA PRO A 139 -0.69 9.80 21.10
C PRO A 139 -1.39 10.34 19.86
N ILE A 140 -2.61 9.85 19.61
CA ILE A 140 -3.50 10.39 18.58
C ILE A 140 -3.98 11.76 19.06
N ILE A 141 -3.32 12.82 18.60
CA ILE A 141 -3.73 14.21 18.85
C ILE A 141 -4.97 14.51 18.01
N HIS A 142 -6.17 14.30 18.57
CA HIS A 142 -7.39 14.90 18.04
C HIS A 142 -7.39 16.40 18.37
N GLY A 143 -6.91 17.22 17.43
CA GLY A 143 -7.05 18.67 17.48
C GLY A 143 -8.52 19.06 17.43
N ARG A 144 -9.11 19.37 18.60
CA ARG A 144 -10.45 19.92 18.70
C ARG A 144 -10.36 21.44 18.61
N THR A 145 -10.42 21.96 17.39
CA THR A 145 -10.55 23.40 17.13
C THR A 145 -11.94 23.87 17.58
N GLY A 146 -11.97 24.87 18.47
CA GLY A 146 -13.18 25.34 19.14
C GLY A 146 -14.19 26.05 18.24
N ARG A 147 -15.42 26.18 18.76
CA ARG A 147 -16.34 27.23 18.32
C ARG A 147 -16.95 27.91 19.54
N ARG A 148 -16.61 29.19 19.66
CA ARG A 148 -17.18 30.20 20.54
C ARG A 148 -18.71 30.21 20.44
N ARG A 149 -19.39 30.41 21.57
CA ARG A 149 -20.45 31.42 21.73
C ARG A 149 -20.38 31.97 23.15
#